data_AF-A0A131XNH0-F1
#
_entry.id   AF-A0A131XNH0-F1
#
_cell.length_a   1.000
_cell.length_b   1.000
_cell.length_c   1.000
_cell.angle_alpha   90.00
_cell.angle_beta   90.00
_cell.angle_gamma   90.00
#
_symmetry.space_group_name_H-M   'P 1'
#
loop_
_entity.id
_entity.type
_entity.pdbx_description
1 polymer ?
#
loop_
_entity_poly.entity_id
_entity_poly.type
_entity_poly.pdbx_seq_one_letter_code
_entity_poly.pdbx_strand_id
1 'polypeptide(L)'
;ARDVITLIASYTLMTLVLTDQRAASVMKNTNSEPTCMKPEGKLYDSLDDIHLKLRYIFDGEECTTVLVKPERVDETFPDRISCIKMCNPGQDTTSCTNRPPGACRKDKGQDVNPLTCETIYSRFEDPYVAYYYNTTVGKCTPYCVCEEPEDRDDTTNYYLSDSFCDFECGGYKEFKAQVAQSKRSAS
;
A
#
# COMPACT_ATOMS: atom_id res chain seq x y z
N ALA A 1 4.25 -63.23 34.28
CA ALA A 1 5.25 -62.32 33.70
C ALA A 1 4.89 -62.09 32.24
N ARG A 2 4.86 -60.80 31.86
CA ARG A 2 4.67 -60.22 30.53
C ARG A 2 3.25 -60.11 29.99
N ASP A 3 2.73 -58.91 30.27
CA ASP A 3 1.62 -58.19 29.67
C ASP A 3 1.71 -58.10 28.13
N VAL A 4 0.56 -58.23 27.47
CA VAL A 4 0.37 -57.85 26.07
C VAL A 4 -0.58 -56.65 26.07
N ILE A 5 -0.02 -55.47 25.82
CA ILE A 5 -0.75 -54.21 25.67
C ILE A 5 -1.22 -54.12 24.22
N THR A 6 -2.52 -54.28 23.98
CA THR A 6 -3.15 -54.05 22.68
C THR A 6 -3.47 -52.55 22.56
N LEU A 7 -2.72 -51.83 21.74
CA LEU A 7 -3.01 -50.45 21.37
C LEU A 7 -4.17 -50.41 20.36
N ILE A 8 -5.34 -49.95 20.81
CA ILE A 8 -6.45 -49.60 19.93
C ILE A 8 -6.17 -48.20 19.40
N ALA A 9 -5.75 -48.10 18.14
CA ALA A 9 -5.63 -46.83 17.44
C ALA A 9 -7.04 -46.29 17.14
N SER A 10 -7.49 -45.33 17.95
CA SER A 10 -8.72 -44.57 17.75
C SER A 10 -8.51 -43.55 16.63
N TYR A 11 -9.05 -43.81 15.44
CA TYR A 11 -9.14 -42.83 14.35
C TYR A 11 -10.32 -41.89 14.62
N THR A 12 -10.06 -40.71 15.18
CA THR A 12 -11.05 -39.62 15.19
C THR A 12 -11.04 -38.93 13.83
N LEU A 13 -12.09 -39.16 13.02
CA LEU A 13 -12.41 -38.34 11.86
C LEU A 13 -12.75 -36.92 12.33
N MET A 14 -11.93 -35.92 12.01
CA MET A 14 -12.38 -34.52 12.02
C MET A 14 -13.03 -34.22 10.67
N THR A 15 -14.37 -34.26 10.64
CA THR A 15 -15.15 -33.61 9.59
C THR A 15 -15.16 -32.10 9.83
N LEU A 16 -14.35 -31.34 9.10
CA LEU A 16 -14.49 -29.89 8.98
C LEU A 16 -15.69 -29.60 8.07
N VAL A 17 -16.83 -29.31 8.66
CA VAL A 17 -17.98 -28.73 7.96
C VAL A 17 -17.82 -27.20 8.00
N LEU A 18 -17.39 -26.61 6.89
CA LEU A 18 -17.50 -25.17 6.65
C LEU A 18 -18.86 -24.91 6.00
N THR A 19 -19.90 -24.71 6.82
CA THR A 19 -21.13 -24.07 6.36
C THR A 19 -21.01 -22.58 6.59
N ASP A 20 -20.72 -21.85 5.51
CA ASP A 20 -20.76 -20.40 5.48
C ASP A 20 -22.24 -19.97 5.29
N GLN A 21 -22.94 -19.71 6.40
CA GLN A 21 -24.27 -19.10 6.37
C GLN A 21 -24.13 -17.58 6.48
N ARG A 22 -24.12 -16.90 5.33
CA ARG A 22 -24.38 -15.45 5.31
C ARG A 22 -25.88 -15.21 5.47
N ALA A 23 -26.31 -15.09 6.72
CA ALA A 23 -27.53 -14.35 7.05
C ALA A 23 -27.16 -12.85 7.08
N ALA A 24 -27.59 -12.12 6.05
CA ALA A 24 -27.50 -10.66 6.03
C ALA A 24 -28.53 -10.08 7.01
N SER A 25 -28.17 -10.00 8.29
CA SER A 25 -28.81 -9.05 9.19
C SER A 25 -28.13 -7.70 8.99
N VAL A 26 -28.88 -6.75 8.41
CA VAL A 26 -28.57 -5.33 8.39
C VAL A 26 -28.52 -4.84 9.84
N MET A 27 -27.35 -4.94 10.47
CA MET A 27 -27.02 -4.16 11.65
C MET A 27 -26.16 -3.01 11.17
N LYS A 28 -26.71 -1.80 11.30
CA LYS A 28 -26.02 -0.52 11.13
C LYS A 28 -24.89 -0.48 12.17
N ASN A 29 -23.74 -1.03 11.82
CA ASN A 29 -22.57 -1.05 12.66
C ASN A 29 -21.90 0.32 12.55
N THR A 30 -22.06 1.16 13.56
CA THR A 30 -21.48 2.51 13.61
C THR A 30 -19.98 2.53 13.95
N ASN A 31 -19.33 1.36 13.99
CA ASN A 31 -17.87 1.21 13.96
C ASN A 31 -17.52 0.34 12.77
N SER A 32 -17.61 0.93 11.57
CA SER A 32 -17.32 0.24 10.33
C SER A 32 -15.80 0.23 10.14
N GLU A 33 -15.15 -0.91 10.36
CA GLU A 33 -13.75 -1.11 9.98
C GLU A 33 -13.64 -1.20 8.44
N PRO A 34 -12.47 -0.86 7.85
CA PRO A 34 -12.29 -1.01 6.41
C PRO A 34 -12.35 -2.49 6.03
N THR A 35 -13.04 -2.78 4.93
CA THR A 35 -13.23 -4.15 4.44
C THR A 35 -12.67 -4.31 3.03
N CYS A 36 -12.45 -5.56 2.62
CA CYS A 36 -12.08 -5.91 1.24
C CYS A 36 -13.31 -6.03 0.34
N MET A 37 -14.25 -5.12 0.53
CA MET A 37 -15.45 -4.98 -0.29
C MET A 37 -15.61 -3.51 -0.63
N LYS A 38 -16.06 -3.25 -1.87
CA LYS A 38 -16.36 -1.90 -2.32
C LYS A 38 -17.42 -1.27 -1.39
N PRO A 39 -17.14 -0.10 -0.78
CA PRO A 39 -18.12 0.58 0.06
C PRO A 39 -19.39 0.91 -0.71
N GLU A 40 -20.54 0.67 -0.08
CA GLU A 40 -21.84 1.03 -0.66
C GLU A 40 -22.17 2.52 -0.42
N GLY A 41 -23.01 3.09 -1.28
CA GLY A 41 -23.48 4.46 -1.17
C GLY A 41 -22.43 5.52 -1.54
N LYS A 42 -22.83 6.80 -1.41
CA LYS A 42 -21.95 7.93 -1.74
C LYS A 42 -20.87 8.11 -0.67
N LEU A 43 -19.62 8.21 -1.13
CA LEU A 43 -18.46 8.49 -0.26
C LEU A 43 -18.29 9.98 0.03
N TYR A 44 -18.84 10.84 -0.83
CA TYR A 44 -18.88 12.29 -0.68
C TYR A 44 -20.15 12.84 -1.33
N ASP A 45 -20.60 14.01 -0.87
CA ASP A 45 -21.82 14.65 -1.37
C ASP A 45 -21.52 15.73 -2.43
N SER A 46 -20.43 16.48 -2.26
CA SER A 46 -19.92 17.47 -3.22
C SER A 46 -18.39 17.49 -3.19
N LEU A 47 -17.75 17.76 -4.34
CA LEU A 47 -16.30 17.98 -4.44
C LEU A 47 -15.86 19.32 -3.84
N ASP A 48 -16.81 20.25 -3.64
CA ASP A 48 -16.54 21.57 -3.04
C ASP A 48 -16.39 21.52 -1.50
N ASP A 49 -16.61 20.34 -0.89
CA ASP A 49 -16.45 20.17 0.54
C ASP A 49 -14.96 20.16 0.93
N ILE A 50 -14.56 21.19 1.67
CA ILE A 50 -13.17 21.39 2.13
C ILE A 50 -12.73 20.38 3.20
N HIS A 51 -13.66 19.58 3.74
CA HIS A 51 -13.39 18.59 4.78
C HIS A 51 -13.16 17.18 4.22
N LEU A 52 -13.26 17.00 2.90
CA LEU A 52 -12.97 15.71 2.27
C LEU A 52 -11.54 15.24 2.57
N LYS A 53 -11.38 13.93 2.69
CA LYS A 53 -10.11 13.24 2.90
C LYS A 53 -9.83 12.32 1.73
N LEU A 54 -8.60 12.33 1.24
CA LEU A 54 -8.11 11.33 0.31
C LEU A 54 -7.78 10.05 1.10
N ARG A 55 -8.32 8.91 0.66
CA ARG A 55 -8.20 7.60 1.31
C ARG A 55 -8.14 6.50 0.26
N TYR A 56 -7.85 5.27 0.68
CA TYR A 56 -7.95 4.09 -0.18
C TYR A 56 -9.16 3.24 0.15
N ILE A 57 -9.76 2.68 -0.89
CA ILE A 57 -10.74 1.59 -0.79
C ILE A 57 -10.27 0.43 -1.66
N PHE A 58 -10.74 -0.77 -1.36
CA PHE A 58 -10.69 -1.86 -2.31
C PHE A 58 -11.96 -1.81 -3.16
N ASP A 59 -11.83 -1.68 -4.48
CA ASP A 59 -12.98 -1.52 -5.38
C ASP A 59 -13.56 -2.84 -5.89
N GLY A 60 -12.93 -3.97 -5.54
CA GLY A 60 -13.25 -5.31 -6.00
C GLY A 60 -12.12 -5.95 -6.81
N GLU A 61 -11.23 -5.13 -7.36
CA GLU A 61 -10.07 -5.58 -8.14
C GLU A 61 -8.77 -5.03 -7.56
N GLU A 62 -8.74 -3.74 -7.21
CA GLU A 62 -7.55 -3.08 -6.71
C GLU A 62 -7.84 -2.06 -5.61
N CYS A 63 -6.78 -1.71 -4.88
CA CYS A 63 -6.78 -0.60 -3.96
C CYS A 63 -6.61 0.70 -4.73
N THR A 64 -7.65 1.53 -4.72
CA THR A 64 -7.72 2.79 -5.45
C THR A 64 -8.04 3.96 -4.53
N THR A 65 -7.63 5.16 -4.92
CA THR A 65 -7.84 6.39 -4.15
C THR A 65 -9.25 6.93 -4.34
N VAL A 66 -9.85 7.41 -3.25
CA VAL A 66 -11.16 8.07 -3.26
C VAL A 66 -11.18 9.27 -2.32
N LEU A 67 -12.03 10.25 -2.63
CA LEU A 67 -12.39 11.30 -1.69
C LEU A 67 -13.53 10.80 -0.80
N VAL A 68 -13.38 10.99 0.50
CA VAL A 68 -14.39 10.60 1.49
C VAL A 68 -14.69 11.74 2.44
N LYS A 69 -15.94 11.80 2.88
CA LYS A 69 -16.37 12.69 3.95
C LYS A 69 -15.90 12.22 5.33
N PRO A 70 -15.70 13.13 6.30
CA PRO A 70 -15.14 12.80 7.61
C PRO A 70 -15.83 11.65 8.33
N GLU A 71 -17.16 11.52 8.24
CA GLU A 71 -17.91 10.47 8.92
C GLU A 71 -17.75 9.07 8.32
N ARG A 72 -17.09 8.93 7.17
CA ARG A 72 -16.86 7.64 6.50
C ARG A 72 -15.38 7.23 6.43
N VAL A 73 -14.49 7.96 7.10
CA VAL A 73 -13.04 7.66 7.06
C VAL A 73 -12.70 6.30 7.64
N ASP A 74 -13.49 5.81 8.61
CA ASP A 74 -13.27 4.51 9.24
C ASP A 74 -13.59 3.34 8.30
N GLU A 75 -14.41 3.57 7.28
CA GLU A 75 -14.74 2.56 6.25
C GLU A 75 -13.64 2.39 5.19
N THR A 76 -12.53 3.12 5.34
CA THR A 76 -11.47 3.24 4.33
C THR A 76 -10.08 3.06 4.92
N PHE A 77 -9.12 2.76 4.06
CA PHE A 77 -7.73 2.63 4.44
C PHE A 77 -7.03 3.99 4.41
N PRO A 78 -6.14 4.26 5.38
CA PRO A 78 -5.42 5.53 5.46
C PRO A 78 -4.33 5.69 4.39
N ASP A 79 -3.80 4.60 3.87
CA ASP A 79 -2.70 4.56 2.91
C ASP A 79 -2.82 3.32 2.00
N ARG A 80 -2.11 3.34 0.88
CA ARG A 80 -2.20 2.30 -0.15
C ARG A 80 -1.74 0.95 0.33
N ILE A 81 -0.62 0.91 1.04
CA ILE A 81 0.03 -0.32 1.46
C ILE A 81 -0.82 -1.05 2.50
N SER A 82 -1.49 -0.33 3.39
CA SER A 82 -2.46 -0.87 4.33
C SER A 82 -3.63 -1.57 3.60
N CYS A 83 -4.16 -0.96 2.53
CA CYS A 83 -5.19 -1.58 1.70
C CYS A 83 -4.66 -2.83 0.97
N ILE A 84 -3.53 -2.71 0.27
CA ILE A 84 -2.90 -3.80 -0.50
C ILE A 84 -2.61 -4.99 0.41
N LYS A 85 -2.03 -4.73 1.58
CA LYS A 85 -1.69 -5.77 2.57
C LYS A 85 -2.92 -6.57 3.00
N MET A 86 -4.07 -5.91 3.17
CA MET A 86 -5.29 -6.56 3.66
C MET A 86 -6.07 -7.23 2.53
N CYS A 87 -6.18 -6.58 1.36
CA CYS A 87 -7.18 -6.93 0.35
C CYS A 87 -6.61 -7.43 -0.97
N ASN A 88 -5.43 -6.96 -1.39
CA ASN A 88 -4.82 -7.43 -2.62
C ASN A 88 -3.28 -7.46 -2.52
N PRO A 89 -2.68 -8.44 -1.81
CA PRO A 89 -1.23 -8.52 -1.65
C PRO A 89 -0.45 -8.73 -2.96
N GLY A 90 -1.15 -9.03 -4.06
CA GLY A 90 -0.60 -9.20 -5.40
C GLY A 90 -0.68 -7.96 -6.28
N GLN A 91 -1.29 -6.86 -5.82
CA GLN A 91 -1.39 -5.62 -6.60
C GLN A 91 0.00 -5.10 -6.96
N ASP A 92 0.10 -4.52 -8.17
CA ASP A 92 1.36 -3.97 -8.64
C ASP A 92 1.83 -2.83 -7.73
N THR A 93 3.13 -2.83 -7.41
CA THR A 93 3.74 -1.83 -6.50
C THR A 93 5.02 -1.27 -7.11
N THR A 94 5.11 -1.27 -8.44
CA THR A 94 6.30 -0.80 -9.16
C THR A 94 6.58 0.68 -8.90
N SER A 95 5.56 1.49 -8.67
CA SER A 95 5.68 2.87 -8.19
C SER A 95 6.43 3.01 -6.87
N CYS A 96 6.55 1.96 -6.05
CA CYS A 96 7.33 1.97 -4.82
C CYS A 96 8.72 1.33 -4.97
N THR A 97 9.02 0.65 -6.09
CA THR A 97 10.27 -0.11 -6.26
C THR A 97 11.14 0.37 -7.40
N ASN A 98 10.56 1.07 -8.38
CA ASN A 98 11.28 1.57 -9.53
C ASN A 98 12.30 2.63 -9.11
N ARG A 99 13.32 2.82 -9.95
CA ARG A 99 14.27 3.92 -9.72
C ARG A 99 13.57 5.26 -9.97
N PRO A 100 13.92 6.31 -9.22
CA PRO A 100 13.40 7.64 -9.50
C PRO A 100 13.83 8.08 -10.90
N PRO A 101 12.89 8.53 -11.75
CA PRO A 101 13.24 9.06 -13.06
C PRO A 101 13.86 10.45 -12.93
N GLY A 102 14.54 10.90 -13.98
CA GLY A 102 14.96 12.30 -14.06
C GLY A 102 16.04 12.74 -13.08
N ALA A 103 16.60 11.83 -12.28
CA ALA A 103 17.54 12.19 -11.22
C ALA A 103 18.81 12.85 -11.79
N CYS A 104 19.25 13.98 -11.20
CA CYS A 104 20.43 14.72 -11.68
C CYS A 104 21.74 13.92 -11.70
N ARG A 105 21.88 12.89 -10.85
CA ARG A 105 23.04 12.00 -10.80
C ARG A 105 22.64 10.58 -11.16
N LYS A 106 22.15 10.40 -12.39
CA LYS A 106 21.70 9.11 -12.96
C LYS A 106 22.76 8.01 -12.83
N ASP A 107 24.03 8.38 -12.90
CA ASP A 107 25.20 7.50 -12.99
C ASP A 107 25.66 6.90 -11.66
N LYS A 108 25.23 7.46 -10.50
CA LYS A 108 25.77 7.05 -9.20
C LYS A 108 24.84 6.21 -8.33
N GLY A 109 23.56 6.06 -8.69
CA GLY A 109 22.60 5.32 -7.87
C GLY A 109 22.59 5.78 -6.41
N GLN A 110 22.90 7.06 -6.18
CA GLN A 110 23.22 7.59 -4.87
C GLN A 110 22.07 8.46 -4.37
N ASP A 111 21.46 7.98 -3.28
CA ASP A 111 20.45 8.59 -2.42
C ASP A 111 21.04 9.80 -1.66
N VAL A 112 21.57 10.80 -2.39
CA VAL A 112 22.14 11.97 -1.72
C VAL A 112 21.02 12.93 -1.42
N ASN A 113 20.63 13.01 -0.15
CA ASN A 113 19.79 14.07 0.40
C ASN A 113 20.32 15.42 -0.10
N PRO A 114 19.65 16.07 -1.07
CA PRO A 114 20.23 17.25 -1.69
C PRO A 114 20.09 18.41 -0.72
N LEU A 115 21.21 18.85 -0.13
CA LEU A 115 21.25 20.02 0.74
C LEU A 115 20.69 21.26 0.03
N THR A 116 20.89 21.39 -1.28
CA THR A 116 20.10 22.22 -2.20
C THR A 116 20.22 21.67 -3.65
N CYS A 117 19.10 21.57 -4.38
CA CYS A 117 19.14 21.32 -5.83
C CYS A 117 19.71 22.51 -6.62
N GLU A 118 19.81 23.66 -5.96
CA GLU A 118 20.37 24.93 -6.46
C GLU A 118 21.80 24.83 -7.02
N THR A 119 22.58 23.81 -6.67
CA THR A 119 23.95 23.66 -7.20
C THR A 119 24.02 23.03 -8.60
N ILE A 120 22.88 22.61 -9.18
CA ILE A 120 22.81 21.83 -10.43
C ILE A 120 22.16 22.67 -11.55
N TYR A 121 22.70 23.86 -11.81
CA TYR A 121 22.21 24.69 -12.91
C TYR A 121 22.49 24.04 -14.28
N SER A 122 21.42 23.67 -15.00
CA SER A 122 21.46 23.36 -16.43
C SER A 122 20.40 24.16 -17.17
N ARG A 123 20.71 24.54 -18.42
CA ARG A 123 20.13 25.69 -19.16
C ARG A 123 18.66 25.61 -19.56
N PHE A 124 17.88 24.61 -19.15
CA PHE A 124 16.54 24.40 -19.72
C PHE A 124 15.39 24.19 -18.74
N GLU A 125 15.63 23.86 -17.47
CA GLU A 125 14.63 23.86 -16.39
C GLU A 125 15.41 23.83 -15.06
N ASP A 126 15.03 24.67 -14.10
CA ASP A 126 15.75 24.71 -12.82
C ASP A 126 15.52 23.40 -12.05
N PRO A 127 16.58 22.75 -11.56
CA PRO A 127 16.45 21.51 -10.82
C PRO A 127 15.60 21.71 -9.57
N TYR A 128 14.65 20.82 -9.35
CA TYR A 128 13.73 20.90 -8.21
C TYR A 128 13.76 19.61 -7.38
N VAL A 129 13.28 19.70 -6.14
CA VAL A 129 13.20 18.55 -5.22
C VAL A 129 11.92 17.77 -5.49
N ALA A 130 12.05 16.49 -5.75
CA ALA A 130 10.97 15.51 -5.70
C ALA A 130 11.32 14.41 -4.70
N TYR A 131 10.41 13.46 -4.52
CA TYR A 131 10.51 12.34 -3.60
C TYR A 131 10.30 11.03 -4.36
N TYR A 132 10.94 9.98 -3.87
CA TYR A 132 10.72 8.60 -4.31
C TYR A 132 10.78 7.69 -3.08
N TYR A 133 10.10 6.56 -3.15
CA TYR A 133 10.21 5.55 -2.11
C TYR A 133 11.50 4.76 -2.28
N ASN A 134 12.37 4.83 -1.28
CA ASN A 134 13.60 4.08 -1.27
C ASN A 134 13.40 2.79 -0.46
N THR A 135 13.28 1.67 -1.16
CA THR A 135 13.05 0.34 -0.56
C THR A 135 14.19 -0.14 0.33
N THR A 136 15.43 0.34 0.11
CA THR A 136 16.59 -0.02 0.93
C THR A 136 16.44 0.53 2.35
N VAL A 137 16.11 1.82 2.46
CA VAL A 137 15.89 2.46 3.76
C VAL A 137 14.49 2.20 4.32
N GLY A 138 13.48 2.08 3.45
CA GLY A 138 12.07 1.86 3.81
C GLY A 138 11.27 3.14 4.02
N LYS A 139 11.66 4.25 3.36
CA LYS A 139 11.01 5.55 3.51
C LYS A 139 11.13 6.38 2.24
N CYS A 140 10.29 7.40 2.15
CA CYS A 140 10.40 8.44 1.15
C CYS A 140 11.68 9.26 1.33
N THR A 141 12.37 9.49 0.23
CA THR A 141 13.67 10.14 0.20
C THR A 141 13.65 11.25 -0.85
N PRO A 142 14.07 12.48 -0.50
CA PRO A 142 14.14 13.56 -1.47
C PRO A 142 15.30 13.34 -2.46
N TYR A 143 15.12 13.79 -3.70
CA TYR A 143 16.16 13.81 -4.73
C TYR A 143 15.96 15.00 -5.67
N CYS A 144 17.03 15.39 -6.39
CA CYS A 144 16.93 16.43 -7.40
C CYS A 144 16.55 15.86 -8.76
N VAL A 145 15.52 16.45 -9.36
CA VAL A 145 15.07 16.19 -10.72
C VAL A 145 15.76 17.21 -11.63
N CYS A 146 16.41 16.72 -12.69
CA CYS A 146 17.05 17.53 -13.72
C CYS A 146 16.41 17.36 -15.10
N GLU A 147 15.52 16.39 -15.24
CA GLU A 147 14.79 16.09 -16.46
C GLU A 147 13.43 15.57 -16.04
N GLU A 148 12.37 16.27 -16.43
CA GLU A 148 11.00 15.80 -16.21
C GLU A 148 10.83 14.40 -16.82
N PRO A 149 10.26 13.43 -16.07
CA PRO A 149 9.90 12.14 -16.65
C PRO A 149 8.90 12.32 -17.81
N GLU A 150 9.26 11.87 -19.01
CA GLU A 150 8.37 11.90 -20.18
C GLU A 150 7.10 11.04 -19.96
N ASP A 151 7.25 9.90 -19.28
CA ASP A 151 6.19 8.90 -19.06
C ASP A 151 5.78 8.81 -17.59
N ARG A 152 5.35 9.93 -17.00
CA ARG A 152 4.83 9.90 -15.62
C ARG A 152 3.47 9.20 -15.58
N ASP A 153 3.46 7.99 -15.03
CA ASP A 153 2.27 7.16 -14.81
C ASP A 153 2.20 6.59 -13.37
N ASP A 154 1.20 5.75 -13.10
CA ASP A 154 0.97 5.12 -11.78
C ASP A 154 2.03 4.09 -11.38
N THR A 155 2.98 3.78 -12.27
CA THR A 155 4.13 2.89 -12.04
C THR A 155 5.43 3.66 -11.77
N THR A 156 5.38 4.98 -11.89
CA THR A 156 6.54 5.85 -11.77
C THR A 156 6.82 6.16 -10.29
N ASN A 157 8.03 5.84 -9.82
CA ASN A 157 8.46 6.16 -8.45
C ASN A 157 8.91 7.63 -8.34
N TYR A 158 7.94 8.54 -8.43
CA TYR A 158 8.11 9.98 -8.45
C TYR A 158 6.94 10.65 -7.73
N TYR A 159 7.24 11.52 -6.77
CA TYR A 159 6.25 12.24 -5.99
C TYR A 159 6.70 13.68 -5.74
N LEU A 160 5.78 14.64 -5.84
CA LEU A 160 6.08 16.05 -5.59
C LEU A 160 6.20 16.37 -4.08
N SER A 161 5.71 15.49 -3.21
CA SER A 161 5.79 15.67 -1.76
C SER A 161 6.10 14.37 -1.04
N ASP A 162 6.79 14.51 0.10
CA ASP A 162 7.07 13.43 1.04
C ASP A 162 5.77 12.75 1.51
N SER A 163 4.76 13.56 1.86
CA SER A 163 3.47 13.07 2.34
C SER A 163 2.71 12.23 1.33
N PHE A 164 2.79 12.57 0.04
CA PHE A 164 2.11 11.81 -1.01
C PHE A 164 2.88 10.53 -1.35
N CYS A 165 4.21 10.58 -1.32
CA CYS A 165 5.04 9.38 -1.38
C CYS A 165 4.72 8.41 -0.22
N ASP A 166 4.61 8.91 1.01
CA ASP A 166 4.29 8.07 2.17
C ASP A 166 2.84 7.55 2.12
N PHE A 167 1.90 8.32 1.58
CA PHE A 167 0.53 7.87 1.35
C PHE A 167 0.43 6.69 0.37
N GLU A 168 1.29 6.68 -0.66
CA GLU A 168 1.33 5.65 -1.72
C GLU A 168 2.21 4.44 -1.36
N CYS A 169 3.31 4.66 -0.64
CA CYS A 169 4.37 3.66 -0.46
C CYS A 169 4.83 3.48 0.99
N GLY A 170 4.30 4.26 1.94
CA GLY A 170 4.62 4.13 3.36
C GLY A 170 4.40 2.70 3.87
N GLY A 171 5.34 2.16 4.64
CA GLY A 171 5.25 0.79 5.17
C GLY A 171 5.48 -0.34 4.16
N TYR A 172 5.83 -0.03 2.91
CA TYR A 172 6.05 -1.04 1.86
C TYR A 172 7.15 -2.05 2.23
N LYS A 173 8.27 -1.59 2.79
CA LYS A 173 9.38 -2.46 3.19
C LYS A 173 8.94 -3.52 4.22
N GLU A 174 8.17 -3.12 5.22
CA GLU A 174 7.62 -4.00 6.26
C GLU A 174 6.62 -4.99 5.66
N PHE A 175 5.76 -4.53 4.75
CA PHE A 175 4.83 -5.38 4.00
C PHE A 175 5.59 -6.48 3.22
N LYS A 176 6.64 -6.13 2.47
CA LYS A 176 7.42 -7.12 1.73
C LYS A 176 8.14 -8.11 2.61
N ALA A 177 8.65 -7.68 3.77
CA ALA A 177 9.26 -8.57 4.75
C ALA A 177 8.25 -9.62 5.27
N GLN A 178 7.01 -9.20 5.56
CA GLN A 178 5.95 -10.11 6.01
C GLN A 178 5.56 -11.11 4.93
N VAL A 179 5.38 -10.67 3.68
CA VAL A 179 5.09 -11.57 2.55
C VAL A 179 6.20 -12.61 2.35
N ALA A 180 7.48 -12.20 2.47
CA ALA A 180 8.60 -13.11 2.35
C ALA A 180 8.66 -14.15 3.49
N GLN A 181 8.32 -13.75 4.72
CA GLN A 181 8.25 -14.66 5.87
C GLN A 181 7.13 -15.69 5.70
N SER A 182 5.92 -15.26 5.32
CA SER A 182 4.79 -16.17 5.11
C SER A 182 5.08 -17.23 4.03
N LYS A 183 5.81 -16.87 2.97
CA LYS A 183 6.23 -17.83 1.94
C LYS A 183 7.22 -18.87 2.46
N ARG A 184 8.14 -18.47 3.35
CA ARG A 184 9.13 -19.39 3.96
C ARG A 184 8.49 -20.36 4.94
N SER A 185 7.48 -19.92 5.70
CA SER A 185 6.77 -20.80 6.65
C SER A 185 5.83 -21.81 5.97
N ALA A 186 5.47 -21.57 4.71
CA ALA A 186 4.61 -22.44 3.91
C ALA A 186 5.38 -23.41 2.99
N SER A 187 6.71 -23.32 2.95
CA SER A 187 7.61 -24.20 2.18
C SER A 187 8.29 -25.22 3.08
#